data_AF-A0A7R9PJ44-F1
#
_entry.id   AF-A0A7R9PJ44-F1
#
_cell.length_a   1.000
_cell.length_b   1.000
_cell.length_c   1.000
_cell.angle_alpha   90.00
_cell.angle_beta   90.00
_cell.angle_gamma   90.00
#
_symmetry.space_group_name_H-M   'P 1'
#
loop_
_entity.id
_entity.type
_entity.pdbx_description
1 polymer ?
#
loop_
_entity_poly.entity_id
_entity_poly.type
_entity_poly.pdbx_seq_one_letter_code
_entity_poly.pdbx_strand_id
1 'polypeptide(L)'
;MGGSHSVEIPGGGTEGYHVLRVQDGSPGQKAGLEAFFDFIVAIENTRLDQDNDTLKELLKAGLDKPIRMTVYSSKTQSVREVVIVPSTSWGGQGLLGVSIRFCSFEGANENVWHVLAAVPNRGYARAYAGLCIKTKN
;
A
#
# COMPACT_ATOMS: atom_id res chain seq x y z
N MET A 1 13.87 -19.65 -17.37
CA MET A 1 13.25 -18.45 -17.96
C MET A 1 12.11 -18.03 -17.06
N GLY A 2 12.40 -17.25 -16.01
CA GLY A 2 11.40 -16.76 -15.07
C GLY A 2 11.05 -15.33 -15.43
N GLY A 3 9.90 -15.12 -16.06
CA GLY A 3 9.39 -13.79 -16.37
C GLY A 3 8.94 -13.12 -15.08
N SER A 4 9.79 -12.30 -14.50
CA SER A 4 9.39 -11.32 -13.51
C SER A 4 8.44 -10.36 -14.23
N HIS A 5 7.13 -10.54 -14.08
CA HIS A 5 6.15 -9.57 -14.54
C HIS A 5 6.20 -8.37 -13.59
N SER A 6 7.28 -7.59 -13.70
CA SER A 6 7.38 -6.30 -13.03
C SER A 6 6.49 -5.34 -13.79
N VAL A 7 5.40 -4.91 -13.15
CA VAL A 7 4.55 -3.85 -13.68
C VAL A 7 5.42 -2.60 -13.85
N GLU A 8 5.46 -2.05 -15.06
CA GLU A 8 6.22 -0.83 -15.34
C GLU A 8 5.58 0.34 -14.59
N ILE A 9 6.26 0.81 -13.54
CA ILE A 9 5.81 1.95 -12.74
C ILE A 9 6.23 3.24 -13.47
N PRO A 10 5.31 4.19 -13.72
CA PRO A 10 5.65 5.47 -14.32
C PRO A 10 6.72 6.19 -13.48
N GLY A 11 7.86 6.50 -14.09
CA GLY A 11 9.01 7.13 -13.43
C GLY A 11 10.05 6.16 -12.85
N GLY A 12 9.86 4.85 -13.00
CA GLY A 12 10.81 3.84 -12.52
C GLY A 12 10.80 3.64 -11.00
N GLY A 13 11.57 2.68 -10.54
CA GLY A 13 11.69 2.30 -9.13
C GLY A 13 10.49 1.51 -8.59
N THR A 14 10.73 0.78 -7.53
CA THR A 14 9.74 -0.08 -6.83
C THR A 14 9.39 0.48 -5.45
N GLU A 15 9.51 1.79 -5.28
CA GLU A 15 9.30 2.46 -4.00
C GLU A 15 7.99 3.24 -3.98
N GLY A 16 7.38 3.34 -2.80
CA GLY A 16 6.18 4.15 -2.62
C GLY A 16 5.64 4.10 -1.19
N TYR A 17 4.52 4.78 -0.97
CA TYR A 17 3.84 4.78 0.31
C TYR A 17 2.76 3.70 0.35
N HIS A 18 3.00 2.67 1.15
CA HIS A 18 2.05 1.59 1.39
C HIS A 18 0.91 2.09 2.27
N VAL A 19 -0.33 1.90 1.81
CA VAL A 19 -1.54 2.25 2.56
C VAL A 19 -1.81 1.15 3.58
N LEU A 20 -1.66 1.46 4.87
CA LEU A 20 -1.87 0.52 5.98
C LEU A 20 -3.30 0.54 6.49
N ARG A 21 -3.94 1.71 6.48
CA ARG A 21 -5.29 1.89 7.00
C ARG A 21 -5.97 3.04 6.29
N VAL A 22 -7.28 2.91 6.08
CA VAL A 22 -8.15 3.97 5.58
C VAL A 22 -9.28 4.13 6.59
N GLN A 23 -9.57 5.35 7.02
CA GLN A 23 -10.68 5.64 7.94
C GLN A 23 -12.01 5.73 7.19
N ASP A 24 -13.09 5.29 7.83
CA ASP A 24 -14.44 5.43 7.28
C ASP A 24 -14.85 6.90 7.19
N GLY A 25 -15.53 7.25 6.09
CA GLY A 25 -15.92 8.63 5.77
C GLY A 25 -14.77 9.55 5.34
N SER A 26 -13.53 9.06 5.32
CA SER A 26 -12.36 9.85 4.95
C SER A 26 -12.29 10.13 3.43
N PRO A 27 -11.57 11.19 3.02
CA PRO A 27 -11.28 11.42 1.61
C PRO A 27 -10.58 10.25 0.92
N GLY A 28 -9.70 9.53 1.64
CA GLY A 28 -9.05 8.33 1.13
C GLY A 28 -10.04 7.22 0.77
N GLN A 29 -11.03 6.98 1.62
CA GLN A 29 -12.08 6.01 1.34
C GLN A 29 -12.93 6.44 0.13
N LYS A 30 -13.30 7.73 0.06
CA LYS A 30 -14.09 8.28 -1.04
C LYS A 30 -13.35 8.19 -2.39
N ALA A 31 -12.02 8.29 -2.38
CA ALA A 31 -11.18 8.11 -3.55
C ALA A 31 -10.99 6.63 -3.96
N GLY A 32 -11.46 5.67 -3.15
CA GLY A 32 -11.32 4.25 -3.44
C GLY A 32 -9.93 3.68 -3.13
N LEU A 33 -9.25 4.23 -2.13
CA LEU A 33 -8.02 3.63 -1.59
C LEU A 33 -8.36 2.38 -0.77
N GLU A 34 -7.70 1.27 -1.09
CA GLU A 34 -7.78 -0.01 -0.40
C GLU A 34 -6.56 -0.19 0.52
N ALA A 35 -6.81 -0.31 1.83
CA ALA A 35 -5.76 -0.64 2.79
C ALA A 35 -5.10 -1.99 2.45
N PHE A 36 -3.82 -2.13 2.79
CA PHE A 36 -2.94 -3.28 2.57
C PHE A 36 -2.59 -3.58 1.11
N PHE A 37 -3.46 -3.27 0.15
CA PHE A 37 -3.24 -3.59 -1.26
C PHE A 37 -2.69 -2.42 -2.07
N ASP A 38 -2.93 -1.19 -1.64
CA ASP A 38 -2.53 -0.01 -2.39
C ASP A 38 -1.18 0.57 -1.97
N PHE A 39 -0.42 0.98 -2.97
CA PHE A 39 0.85 1.66 -2.84
C PHE A 39 0.80 2.95 -3.65
N ILE A 40 0.95 4.10 -2.99
CA ILE A 40 1.01 5.40 -3.65
C ILE A 40 2.42 5.58 -4.20
N VAL A 41 2.55 5.59 -5.52
CA VAL A 41 3.85 5.68 -6.20
C VAL A 41 4.15 7.09 -6.70
N ALA A 42 3.12 7.85 -7.06
CA ALA A 42 3.30 9.23 -7.50
C ALA A 42 2.09 10.08 -7.13
N ILE A 43 2.31 11.39 -7.06
CA ILE A 43 1.28 12.39 -6.86
C ILE A 43 1.47 13.48 -7.89
N GLU A 44 0.41 13.80 -8.62
CA GLU A 44 0.42 14.71 -9.75
C GLU A 44 1.49 14.27 -10.76
N ASN A 45 2.57 15.04 -10.87
CA ASN A 45 3.70 14.77 -11.74
C ASN A 45 4.98 14.45 -10.95
N THR A 46 4.88 14.27 -9.63
CA THR A 46 5.99 14.03 -8.71
C THR A 46 6.01 12.57 -8.29
N ARG A 47 7.12 11.89 -8.59
CA ARG A 47 7.38 10.53 -8.12
C ARG A 47 7.68 10.56 -6.61
N LEU A 48 7.11 9.62 -5.88
CA LEU A 48 7.38 9.39 -4.46
C LEU A 48 8.38 8.24 -4.30
N ASP A 49 9.64 8.51 -4.63
CA ASP A 49 10.77 7.57 -4.58
C ASP A 49 11.62 7.70 -3.31
N GLN A 50 11.30 8.62 -2.41
CA GLN A 50 12.04 8.86 -1.17
C GLN A 50 11.12 8.98 0.04
N ASP A 51 11.57 8.50 1.21
CA ASP A 51 10.92 8.75 2.49
C ASP A 51 11.17 10.18 2.94
N ASN A 52 10.40 11.12 2.39
CA ASN A 52 10.51 12.53 2.70
C ASN A 52 9.14 13.14 3.03
N ASP A 53 9.15 14.44 3.33
CA ASP A 53 7.91 15.18 3.60
C ASP A 53 7.20 15.66 2.33
N THR A 54 7.70 15.36 1.11
CA THR A 54 7.14 15.83 -0.16
C THR A 54 5.68 15.44 -0.33
N LEU A 55 5.32 14.21 0.03
CA LEU A 55 3.92 13.77 0.06
C LEU A 55 3.05 14.67 0.95
N LYS A 56 3.53 14.99 2.16
CA LYS A 56 2.79 15.83 3.11
C LYS A 56 2.71 17.28 2.60
N GLU A 57 3.76 17.80 1.99
CA GLU A 57 3.80 19.14 1.42
C GLU A 57 2.84 19.29 0.24
N LEU A 58 2.84 18.33 -0.70
CA LEU A 58 1.90 18.31 -1.83
C LEU A 58 0.44 18.22 -1.37
N LEU A 59 0.16 17.40 -0.35
CA LEU A 59 -1.16 17.31 0.25
C LEU A 59 -1.59 18.62 0.93
N LYS A 60 -0.69 19.30 1.61
CA LYS A 60 -0.95 20.61 2.21
C LYS A 60 -1.17 21.69 1.13
N ALA A 61 -0.39 21.66 0.05
CA ALA A 61 -0.50 22.60 -1.05
C ALA A 61 -1.80 22.44 -1.85
N GLY A 62 -2.28 21.20 -1.98
CA GLY A 62 -3.53 20.86 -2.64
C GLY A 62 -4.73 20.71 -1.70
N LEU A 63 -4.69 21.29 -0.49
CA LEU A 63 -5.84 21.35 0.42
C LEU A 63 -7.10 21.86 -0.30
N ASP A 64 -8.21 21.13 -0.10
CA ASP A 64 -9.52 21.41 -0.71
C ASP A 64 -9.51 21.45 -2.25
N LYS A 65 -8.50 20.83 -2.89
CA LYS A 65 -8.40 20.71 -4.35
C LYS A 65 -8.28 19.23 -4.76
N PRO A 66 -8.78 18.85 -5.94
CA PRO A 66 -8.56 17.50 -6.47
C PRO A 66 -7.09 17.31 -6.82
N ILE A 67 -6.47 16.31 -6.19
CA ILE A 67 -5.11 15.86 -6.43
C ILE A 67 -5.16 14.49 -7.10
N ARG A 68 -4.49 14.33 -8.24
CA ARG A 68 -4.28 13.06 -8.91
C ARG A 68 -3.17 12.29 -8.21
N MET A 69 -3.42 11.04 -7.88
CA MET A 69 -2.44 10.13 -7.30
C MET A 69 -2.36 8.88 -8.13
N THR A 70 -1.14 8.44 -8.36
CA THR A 70 -0.86 7.18 -9.03
C THR A 70 -0.69 6.10 -7.96
N VAL A 71 -1.55 5.09 -8.02
CA VAL A 71 -1.64 4.03 -7.02
C VAL A 71 -1.43 2.68 -7.70
N TYR A 72 -0.47 1.93 -7.21
CA TYR A 72 -0.25 0.54 -7.58
C TYR A 72 -1.07 -0.37 -6.66
N SER A 73 -1.91 -1.23 -7.25
CA SER A 73 -2.61 -2.28 -6.52
C SER A 73 -1.81 -3.57 -6.59
N SER A 74 -1.37 -4.10 -5.45
CA SER A 74 -0.74 -5.42 -5.37
C SER A 74 -1.73 -6.55 -5.66
N LYS A 75 -3.03 -6.31 -5.46
CA LYS A 75 -4.11 -7.28 -5.70
C LYS A 75 -4.31 -7.57 -7.19
N THR A 76 -4.36 -6.51 -8.01
CA THR A 76 -4.54 -6.65 -9.46
C THR A 76 -3.24 -6.56 -10.24
N GLN A 77 -2.11 -6.26 -9.57
CA GLN A 77 -0.82 -5.98 -10.20
C GLN A 77 -0.99 -4.95 -11.33
N SER A 78 -1.64 -3.82 -11.00
CA SER A 78 -1.90 -2.76 -11.98
C SER A 78 -1.77 -1.40 -11.32
N VAL A 79 -1.34 -0.43 -12.11
CA VAL A 79 -1.27 0.97 -11.71
C VAL A 79 -2.55 1.66 -12.17
N ARG A 80 -3.18 2.42 -11.28
CA ARG A 80 -4.36 3.24 -11.57
C ARG A 80 -4.16 4.66 -11.05
N GLU A 81 -4.78 5.62 -11.73
CA GLU A 81 -4.86 7.00 -11.26
C GLU A 81 -6.14 7.17 -10.43
N VAL A 82 -6.02 7.75 -9.24
CA VAL A 82 -7.14 8.11 -8.37
C VAL A 82 -7.11 9.60 -8.09
N VAL A 83 -8.26 10.24 -8.04
CA VAL A 83 -8.38 11.66 -7.66
C VAL A 83 -8.85 11.74 -6.23
N ILE A 84 -8.08 12.40 -5.38
CA ILE A 84 -8.38 12.58 -3.97
C ILE A 84 -8.41 14.06 -3.61
N VAL A 85 -9.38 14.46 -2.79
CA VAL A 85 -9.49 15.84 -2.31
C VAL A 85 -9.12 15.86 -0.83
N PRO A 86 -7.89 16.23 -0.45
CA PRO A 86 -7.54 16.37 0.96
C PRO A 86 -8.42 17.43 1.61
N SER A 87 -8.90 17.12 2.81
CA SER A 87 -9.79 17.98 3.56
C SER A 87 -9.41 17.94 5.03
N THR A 88 -9.63 19.04 5.75
CA THR A 88 -9.51 19.11 7.21
C THR A 88 -10.85 19.04 7.92
N SER A 89 -11.96 19.17 7.17
CA SER A 89 -13.32 19.30 7.70
C SER A 89 -14.13 18.01 7.71
N TRP A 90 -13.54 16.88 7.30
CA TRP A 90 -14.21 15.57 7.29
C TRP A 90 -14.36 14.91 8.68
N GLY A 91 -13.78 15.51 9.73
CA GLY A 91 -14.04 15.14 11.12
C GLY A 91 -13.11 14.08 11.73
N GLY A 92 -12.08 13.63 11.00
CA GLY A 92 -11.07 12.70 11.53
C GLY A 92 -9.66 13.27 11.55
N GLN A 93 -8.68 12.40 11.81
CA GLN A 93 -7.28 12.80 11.92
C GLN A 93 -6.57 12.79 10.56
N GLY A 94 -5.93 13.92 10.22
CA GLY A 94 -5.12 14.08 9.01
C GLY A 94 -5.93 14.53 7.80
N LEU A 95 -5.23 14.77 6.68
CA LEU A 95 -5.83 15.36 5.47
C LEU A 95 -6.61 14.36 4.61
N LEU A 96 -6.15 13.10 4.61
CA LEU A 96 -6.72 12.02 3.82
C LEU A 96 -7.44 10.96 4.66
N GLY A 97 -7.19 10.93 5.98
CA GLY A 97 -7.65 9.86 6.86
C GLY A 97 -7.02 8.50 6.57
N VAL A 98 -5.81 8.49 6.01
CA VAL A 98 -5.06 7.26 5.71
C VAL A 98 -3.78 7.16 6.55
N SER A 99 -3.43 5.95 6.94
CA SER A 99 -2.13 5.62 7.52
C SER A 99 -1.26 5.03 6.44
N ILE A 100 -0.06 5.55 6.29
CA ILE A 100 0.86 5.19 5.23
C ILE A 100 2.27 4.96 5.79
N ARG A 101 3.06 4.16 5.08
CA ARG A 101 4.46 3.91 5.38
C ARG A 101 5.26 3.86 4.09
N PHE A 102 6.39 4.56 4.03
CA PHE A 102 7.31 4.42 2.91
C PHE A 102 7.95 3.02 2.95
N CYS A 103 7.79 2.26 1.88
CA CYS A 103 8.39 0.94 1.72
C CYS A 103 8.76 0.73 0.25
N SER A 104 9.84 -0.01 0.02
CA SER A 104 10.05 -0.64 -1.28
C SER A 104 9.11 -1.83 -1.40
N PHE A 105 8.34 -1.89 -2.48
CA PHE A 105 7.59 -3.08 -2.88
C PHE A 105 8.42 -4.03 -3.75
N GLU A 106 9.73 -3.79 -3.90
CA GLU A 106 10.66 -4.80 -4.42
C GLU A 106 10.58 -6.04 -3.53
N GLY A 107 10.13 -7.17 -4.07
CA GLY A 107 9.96 -8.41 -3.31
C GLY A 107 8.79 -8.40 -2.30
N ALA A 108 7.90 -7.40 -2.27
CA ALA A 108 6.71 -7.45 -1.39
C ALA A 108 5.81 -8.65 -1.71
N ASN A 109 5.79 -9.10 -2.97
CA ASN A 109 5.11 -10.32 -3.41
C ASN A 109 5.88 -11.62 -3.05
N GLU A 110 7.14 -11.53 -2.62
CA GLU A 110 7.98 -12.68 -2.22
C GLU A 110 7.86 -13.00 -0.72
N ASN A 111 7.33 -12.08 0.08
CA ASN A 111 7.04 -12.28 1.50
C ASN A 111 5.58 -12.73 1.77
N VAL A 112 4.95 -13.39 0.79
CA VAL A 112 3.64 -14.02 0.98
C VAL A 112 3.86 -15.45 1.46
N TRP A 113 3.65 -15.67 2.76
CA TRP A 113 3.62 -17.01 3.33
C TRP A 113 2.37 -17.74 2.84
N HIS A 114 2.53 -18.69 1.91
CA HIS A 114 1.46 -19.63 1.60
C HIS A 114 1.18 -20.49 2.84
N VAL A 115 0.05 -20.25 3.52
CA VAL A 115 -0.44 -21.15 4.56
C VAL A 115 -0.96 -22.41 3.85
N LEU A 116 -0.12 -23.43 3.75
CA LEU A 116 -0.55 -24.75 3.31
C LEU A 116 -1.36 -25.42 4.43
N ALA A 117 -2.44 -26.09 4.03
CA ALA A 117 -3.54 -26.59 4.85
C ALA A 117 -3.14 -27.09 6.24
N ALA A 118 -3.94 -26.69 7.24
CA ALA A 118 -3.85 -27.21 8.59
C ALA A 118 -4.09 -28.72 8.58
N VAL A 119 -3.09 -29.49 9.01
CA VAL A 119 -3.22 -30.93 9.18
C VAL A 119 -4.26 -31.19 10.28
N PRO A 120 -5.34 -31.97 10.04
CA PRO A 120 -6.29 -32.30 11.09
C PRO A 120 -5.59 -33.23 12.09
N ASN A 121 -5.21 -32.66 13.22
CA ASN A 121 -4.42 -33.33 14.25
C ASN A 121 -5.23 -34.46 14.91
N ARG A 122 -4.82 -35.72 14.72
CA ARG A 122 -5.17 -36.79 15.68
C ARG A 122 -4.19 -36.70 16.84
N GLY A 123 -4.67 -36.10 17.93
CA GLY A 123 -4.19 -36.40 19.27
C GLY A 123 -3.02 -35.57 19.77
N TYR A 124 -3.32 -34.86 20.85
CA TYR A 124 -2.43 -34.35 21.89
C TYR A 124 -1.81 -32.94 21.75
N ALA A 125 -2.14 -32.16 22.79
CA ALA A 125 -1.35 -31.11 23.43
C ALA A 125 -1.05 -29.82 22.65
N ARG A 126 -1.95 -28.85 22.84
CA ARG A 126 -1.68 -27.52 23.41
C ARG A 126 -0.33 -26.87 23.08
N ALA A 127 -0.48 -25.74 22.38
CA ALA A 127 0.37 -24.54 22.36
C ALA A 127 1.45 -24.44 21.27
N TYR A 128 1.45 -23.23 20.71
CA TYR A 128 2.36 -22.66 19.71
C TYR A 128 2.11 -23.13 18.28
N ALA A 129 1.34 -22.33 17.56
CA ALA A 129 1.38 -22.25 16.10
C ALA A 129 2.80 -21.84 15.68
N GLY A 130 3.70 -22.81 15.65
CA GLY A 130 5.04 -22.65 15.08
C GLY A 130 4.91 -22.57 13.58
N LEU A 131 4.85 -21.34 13.05
CA LEU A 131 5.15 -21.10 11.64
C LEU A 131 6.57 -21.63 11.40
N CYS A 132 6.69 -22.76 10.72
CA CYS A 132 7.98 -23.30 10.33
C CYS A 132 8.47 -22.51 9.12
N ILE A 133 9.20 -21.43 9.39
CA ILE A 133 9.88 -20.62 8.38
C ILE A 133 11.13 -21.40 7.96
N LYS A 134 11.06 -22.14 6.86
CA LYS A 134 12.26 -22.67 6.19
C LYS A 134 12.78 -21.60 5.23
N THR A 135 13.92 -21.01 5.57
CA THR A 135 14.73 -20.23 4.63
C THR A 135 15.19 -21.15 3.50
N LYS A 136 15.01 -20.71 2.25
CA LYS A 136 15.62 -21.40 1.10
C LYS A 136 17.14 -21.23 1.17
N ASN A 137 17.82 -22.34 0.91
CA ASN A 137 19.27 -22.57 0.98
C ASN A 137 20.05 -21.79 -0.07
#